data_AF-A0A538QAQ0-F1
#
_entry.id   AF-A0A538QAQ0-F1
#
_cell.length_a   1.000
_cell.length_b   1.000
_cell.length_c   1.000
_cell.angle_alpha   90.00
_cell.angle_beta   90.00
_cell.angle_gamma   90.00
#
_symmetry.space_group_name_H-M   'P 1'
#
loop_
_entity.id
_entity.type
_entity.pdbx_description
1 polymer ?
#
loop_
_entity_poly.entity_id
_entity_poly.type
_entity_poly.pdbx_seq_one_letter_code
_entity_poly.pdbx_strand_id
1 'polypeptide(L)'
;MVYLGGIYLIANSGIQAPLSLHAADPSVIYVGETSWYKRRIGQFGDSAGLWDDGLRTKGHSAGLRVKLQRDRLWIAFFPVEWPRGQRHLGIGLRLWLEALAIEEHRVANGSLPIVNAGEEAEERKKEAAEASIDAGEGEDDAAP
;
A
#
# COMPACT_ATOMS: atom_id res chain seq x y z
N MET A 1 15.51 24.30 8.67
CA MET A 1 15.22 22.99 8.06
C MET A 1 14.54 23.18 6.71
N VAL A 2 14.50 22.17 5.84
CA VAL A 2 13.73 22.18 4.59
C VAL A 2 13.01 20.86 4.42
N TYR A 3 11.81 20.92 3.84
CA TYR A 3 11.10 19.73 3.38
C TYR A 3 11.83 19.14 2.17
N LEU A 4 12.42 17.96 2.35
CA LEU A 4 13.03 17.19 1.27
C LEU A 4 12.08 16.13 0.70
N GLY A 5 10.89 16.02 1.28
CA GLY A 5 9.92 14.98 0.99
C GLY A 5 9.22 14.49 2.26
N GLY A 6 8.59 13.33 2.17
CA GLY A 6 7.97 12.67 3.29
C GLY A 6 7.47 11.29 2.95
N ILE A 7 6.78 10.70 3.92
CA ILE A 7 6.09 9.41 3.79
C ILE A 7 4.62 9.70 3.53
N TYR A 8 3.96 8.89 2.73
CA TYR A 8 2.52 8.93 2.58
C TYR A 8 1.91 7.55 2.76
N LEU A 9 0.72 7.55 3.30
CA LEU A 9 -0.12 6.37 3.45
C LEU A 9 -1.34 6.56 2.54
N ILE A 10 -1.74 5.50 1.85
CA ILE A 10 -3.00 5.43 1.13
C ILE A 10 -3.82 4.33 1.77
N ALA A 11 -5.03 4.69 2.19
CA ALA A 11 -6.00 3.76 2.73
C ALA A 11 -7.26 3.74 1.87
N ASN A 12 -7.89 2.57 1.82
CA ASN A 12 -9.19 2.36 1.21
C ASN A 12 -10.15 1.91 2.31
N SER A 13 -10.81 2.87 2.96
CA SER A 13 -11.68 2.62 4.12
C SER A 13 -13.13 2.95 3.78
N GLY A 14 -14.02 3.05 4.78
CA GLY A 14 -15.41 3.43 4.53
C GLY A 14 -15.55 4.85 3.93
N ILE A 15 -16.80 5.25 3.70
CA ILE A 15 -17.14 6.59 3.18
C ILE A 15 -16.75 7.72 4.16
N GLN A 16 -16.54 7.39 5.44
CA GLN A 16 -16.08 8.35 6.44
C GLN A 16 -14.55 8.35 6.54
N ALA A 17 -13.99 9.56 6.59
CA ALA A 17 -12.58 9.78 6.83
C ALA A 17 -12.17 9.14 8.16
N PRO A 18 -11.08 8.36 8.21
CA PRO A 18 -10.52 7.93 9.48
C PRO A 18 -10.08 9.17 10.28
N LEU A 19 -10.38 9.19 11.58
CA LEU A 19 -9.97 10.28 12.48
C LEU A 19 -8.44 10.42 12.56
N SER A 20 -7.74 9.31 12.39
CA SER A 20 -6.28 9.22 12.33
C SER A 20 -5.90 8.09 11.40
N LEU A 21 -4.89 8.29 10.55
CA LEU A 21 -4.37 7.25 9.69
C LEU A 21 -2.97 6.84 10.16
N HIS A 22 -2.85 5.59 10.57
CA HIS A 22 -1.61 4.98 11.07
C HIS A 22 -1.16 3.86 10.14
N ALA A 23 0.14 3.58 10.07
CA ALA A 23 0.64 2.52 9.20
C ALA A 23 0.10 1.13 9.61
N ALA A 24 -0.13 0.90 10.90
CA ALA A 24 -0.75 -0.32 11.43
C ALA A 24 -2.22 -0.53 11.02
N ASP A 25 -2.91 0.48 10.48
CA ASP A 25 -4.32 0.37 10.14
C ASP A 25 -4.52 -0.63 8.97
N PRO A 26 -5.38 -1.66 9.12
CA PRO A 26 -5.62 -2.67 8.07
C PRO A 26 -6.21 -2.11 6.78
N SER A 27 -6.81 -0.90 6.83
CA SER A 27 -7.31 -0.22 5.64
C SER A 27 -6.19 0.41 4.79
N VAL A 28 -4.97 0.53 5.34
CA VAL A 28 -3.80 0.99 4.57
C VAL A 28 -3.45 -0.05 3.53
N ILE A 29 -3.54 0.38 2.28
CA ILE A 29 -3.22 -0.44 1.11
C ILE A 29 -1.82 -0.16 0.57
N TYR A 30 -1.27 1.02 0.88
CA TYR A 30 0.03 1.44 0.37
C TYR A 30 0.75 2.41 1.30
N VAL A 31 2.04 2.18 1.46
CA VAL A 31 3.01 3.07 2.11
C VAL A 31 4.05 3.46 1.07
N GLY A 32 4.37 4.74 0.96
CA GLY A 32 5.38 5.20 0.01
C GLY A 32 6.20 6.40 0.50
N GLU A 33 7.41 6.56 -0.03
CA GLU A 33 8.18 7.80 0.09
C GLU A 33 8.06 8.69 -1.17
N THR A 34 8.14 10.00 -0.97
CA THR A 34 8.31 10.92 -2.10
C THR A 34 9.02 12.20 -1.72
N SER A 35 9.79 12.77 -2.66
CA SER A 35 10.33 14.13 -2.57
C SER A 35 9.36 15.18 -3.13
N TRP A 36 8.29 14.73 -3.80
CA TRP A 36 7.30 15.58 -4.43
C TRP A 36 5.90 14.95 -4.31
N TYR A 37 5.21 15.32 -3.23
CA TYR A 37 3.89 14.77 -2.88
C TYR A 37 2.84 14.94 -3.99
N LYS A 38 2.60 16.18 -4.43
CA LYS A 38 1.60 16.48 -5.48
C LYS A 38 1.78 15.63 -6.74
N ARG A 39 3.02 15.52 -7.24
CA ARG A 39 3.33 14.70 -8.42
C ARG A 39 3.10 13.21 -8.15
N ARG A 40 3.49 12.71 -6.99
CA ARG A 40 3.36 11.28 -6.66
C ARG A 40 1.89 10.87 -6.52
N ILE A 41 1.05 11.70 -5.91
CA ILE A 41 -0.41 11.42 -5.80
C ILE A 41 -1.09 11.52 -7.17
N GLY A 42 -0.69 12.48 -8.00
CA GLY A 42 -1.12 12.53 -9.40
C GLY A 42 -0.84 11.22 -10.12
N GLN A 43 0.43 10.80 -10.14
CA GLN A 43 0.86 9.54 -10.74
C GLN A 43 0.13 8.31 -10.18
N PHE A 44 -0.07 8.25 -8.85
CA PHE A 44 -0.81 7.15 -8.23
C PHE A 44 -2.23 7.04 -8.79
N GLY A 45 -2.95 8.16 -8.88
CA GLY A 45 -4.30 8.14 -9.40
C GLY A 45 -4.37 8.00 -10.92
N ASP A 46 -3.36 8.45 -11.67
CA ASP A 46 -3.23 8.13 -13.11
C ASP A 46 -3.09 6.61 -13.30
N SER A 47 -2.20 5.96 -12.56
CA SER A 47 -2.01 4.50 -12.69
C SER A 47 -3.16 3.70 -12.12
N ALA A 48 -3.80 4.17 -11.04
CA ALA A 48 -4.99 3.53 -10.48
C ALA A 48 -6.29 3.79 -11.28
N GLY A 49 -6.27 4.73 -12.24
CA GLY A 49 -7.44 5.09 -13.05
C GLY A 49 -8.50 5.90 -12.29
N LEU A 50 -8.08 6.79 -11.38
CA LEU A 50 -8.95 7.58 -10.50
C LEU A 50 -9.34 8.97 -11.06
N TRP A 51 -8.54 9.51 -11.98
CA TRP A 51 -8.65 10.91 -12.42
C TRP A 51 -9.38 11.09 -13.75
N ASP A 52 -8.99 10.31 -14.77
CA ASP A 52 -9.62 10.30 -16.10
C ASP A 52 -10.29 8.94 -16.34
N ASP A 53 -11.32 8.90 -17.19
CA ASP A 53 -12.13 7.73 -17.60
C ASP A 53 -11.28 6.57 -18.22
N GLY A 54 -10.36 6.01 -17.44
CA GLY A 54 -9.55 4.85 -17.80
C GLY A 54 -8.30 5.11 -18.66
N LEU A 55 -7.80 6.35 -18.77
CA LEU A 55 -6.54 6.63 -19.48
C LEU A 55 -5.35 6.11 -18.66
N ARG A 56 -4.63 5.17 -19.27
CA ARG A 56 -3.71 4.23 -18.62
C ARG A 56 -2.31 4.82 -18.49
N THR A 57 -1.70 4.70 -17.32
CA THR A 57 -0.24 4.81 -17.18
C THR A 57 0.31 3.62 -16.40
N LYS A 58 1.50 3.13 -16.80
CA LYS A 58 2.20 2.04 -16.10
C LYS A 58 2.63 2.54 -14.70
N GLY A 59 2.37 1.76 -13.65
CA GLY A 59 2.78 2.09 -12.27
C GLY A 59 2.34 1.04 -11.26
N HIS A 60 2.90 1.06 -10.04
CA HIS A 60 2.63 0.07 -8.98
C HIS A 60 1.14 -0.07 -8.62
N SER A 61 0.34 0.99 -8.77
CA SER A 61 -1.10 0.94 -8.48
C SER A 61 -1.98 0.52 -9.67
N ALA A 62 -1.40 0.15 -10.82
CA ALA A 62 -2.17 -0.24 -12.00
C ALA A 62 -3.05 -1.49 -11.78
N GLY A 63 -2.63 -2.42 -10.91
CA GLY A 63 -3.42 -3.59 -10.53
C GLY A 63 -4.60 -3.30 -9.60
N LEU A 64 -4.68 -2.09 -9.01
CA LEU A 64 -5.71 -1.74 -8.02
C LEU A 64 -7.00 -1.18 -8.64
N ARG A 65 -6.99 -0.90 -9.96
CA ARG A 65 -8.08 -0.24 -10.67
C ARG A 65 -9.47 -0.81 -10.37
N VAL A 66 -9.58 -2.13 -10.25
CA VAL A 66 -10.88 -2.82 -10.05
C VAL A 66 -11.33 -2.89 -8.59
N LYS A 67 -10.48 -2.50 -7.63
CA LYS A 67 -10.73 -2.63 -6.18
C LYS A 67 -10.87 -1.29 -5.46
N LEU A 68 -10.57 -0.16 -6.11
CA LEU A 68 -10.58 1.16 -5.48
C LEU A 68 -11.84 1.95 -5.82
N GLN A 69 -12.47 2.51 -4.79
CA GLN A 69 -13.57 3.46 -4.92
C GLN A 69 -13.07 4.83 -4.48
N ARG A 70 -13.25 5.85 -5.33
CA ARG A 70 -12.66 7.19 -5.12
C ARG A 70 -13.16 7.87 -3.85
N ASP A 71 -14.41 7.64 -3.47
CA ASP A 71 -15.06 8.14 -2.24
C ASP A 71 -14.60 7.43 -0.96
N ARG A 72 -13.76 6.40 -1.09
CA ARG A 72 -13.23 5.57 0.00
C ARG A 72 -11.72 5.69 0.17
N LEU A 73 -11.08 6.49 -0.68
CA LEU A 73 -9.65 6.68 -0.68
C LEU A 73 -9.24 7.84 0.22
N TRP A 74 -8.41 7.52 1.20
CA TRP A 74 -7.85 8.48 2.15
C TRP A 74 -6.34 8.50 2.03
N ILE A 75 -5.76 9.69 2.04
CA ILE A 75 -4.31 9.88 1.90
C ILE A 75 -3.81 10.75 3.03
N ALA A 76 -2.79 10.29 3.75
CA ALA A 76 -2.08 11.07 4.75
C ALA A 76 -0.63 11.28 4.31
N PHE A 77 -0.09 12.47 4.55
CA PHE A 77 1.31 12.81 4.25
C PHE A 77 2.02 13.27 5.52
N PHE A 78 3.17 12.65 5.78
CA PHE A 78 4.03 12.87 6.93
C PHE A 78 5.33 13.49 6.44
N PRO A 79 5.46 14.83 6.52
CA PRO A 79 6.64 15.49 6.02
C PRO A 79 7.87 15.15 6.86
N VAL A 80 9.00 14.96 6.20
CA VAL A 80 10.28 14.69 6.87
C VAL A 80 11.16 15.94 6.75
N GLU A 81 11.45 16.53 7.89
CA GLU A 81 12.32 17.71 8.01
C GLU A 81 13.76 17.30 8.22
N TRP A 82 14.67 17.95 7.49
CA TRP A 82 16.10 17.72 7.65
C TRP A 82 16.90 19.03 7.51
N PRO A 83 18.10 19.13 8.12
CA PRO A 83 19.01 20.25 7.91
C PRO A 83 19.35 20.48 6.43
N ARG A 84 19.45 21.77 6.05
CA ARG A 84 19.90 22.19 4.72
C ARG A 84 21.35 21.72 4.51
N GLY A 85 21.68 21.24 3.30
CA GLY A 85 23.03 20.81 2.93
C GLY A 85 23.31 19.31 3.07
N GLN A 86 22.48 18.55 3.78
CA GLN A 86 22.64 17.10 3.97
C GLN A 86 21.55 16.30 3.27
N ARG A 87 21.28 16.63 2.00
CA ARG A 87 20.14 16.09 1.25
C ARG A 87 20.12 14.56 1.18
N HIS A 88 21.30 13.93 1.04
CA HIS A 88 21.42 12.48 0.95
C HIS A 88 20.99 11.77 2.25
N LEU A 89 21.29 12.35 3.42
CA LEU A 89 20.83 11.80 4.71
C LEU A 89 19.31 11.94 4.86
N GLY A 90 18.73 13.04 4.37
CA GLY A 90 17.27 13.18 4.31
C GLY A 90 16.59 12.18 3.37
N ILE A 91 17.28 11.70 2.32
CA ILE A 91 16.79 10.59 1.49
C ILE A 91 16.84 9.28 2.28
N GLY A 92 17.98 8.99 2.92
CA GLY A 92 18.14 7.79 3.75
C GLY A 92 17.11 7.70 4.87
N LEU A 93 16.84 8.81 5.56
CA LEU A 93 15.81 8.88 6.60
C LEU A 93 14.42 8.56 6.06
N ARG A 94 14.05 9.08 4.88
CA ARG A 94 12.73 8.80 4.28
C ARG A 94 12.60 7.31 3.91
N LEU A 95 13.62 6.71 3.30
CA LEU A 95 13.60 5.28 2.99
C LEU A 95 13.52 4.42 4.25
N TRP A 96 14.21 4.81 5.32
CA TRP A 96 14.13 4.11 6.60
C TRP A 96 12.75 4.22 7.23
N LEU A 97 12.13 5.41 7.25
CA LEU A 97 10.78 5.61 7.76
C LEU A 97 9.71 4.85 6.94
N GLU A 98 9.87 4.80 5.61
CA GLU A 98 9.02 3.96 4.74
C GLU A 98 9.11 2.49 5.13
N ALA A 99 10.33 1.96 5.29
CA ALA A 99 10.55 0.58 5.68
C ALA A 99 9.96 0.27 7.06
N LEU A 100 10.11 1.18 8.04
CA LEU A 100 9.52 1.03 9.36
C LEU A 100 7.98 1.00 9.32
N ALA A 101 7.36 1.90 8.54
CA ALA A 101 5.90 1.92 8.40
C ALA A 101 5.37 0.65 7.71
N ILE A 102 6.08 0.12 6.71
CA ILE A 102 5.74 -1.16 6.08
C ILE A 102 5.83 -2.31 7.09
N GLU A 103 6.91 -2.34 7.88
CA GLU A 103 7.12 -3.38 8.89
C GLU A 103 6.08 -3.29 10.02
N GLU A 104 5.74 -2.09 10.48
CA GLU A 104 4.69 -1.86 11.46
C GLU A 104 3.35 -2.44 10.98
N HIS A 105 2.99 -2.16 9.72
CA HIS A 105 1.78 -2.75 9.11
C HIS A 105 1.86 -4.27 9.07
N ARG A 106 3.00 -4.83 8.67
CA ARG A 106 3.22 -6.28 8.59
C ARG A 106 3.08 -6.97 9.93
N VAL A 107 3.65 -6.40 10.98
CA VAL A 107 3.57 -6.93 12.34
C VAL A 107 2.13 -6.87 12.86
N ALA A 108 1.41 -5.77 12.61
CA ALA A 108 0.04 -5.60 13.07
C ALA A 108 -0.97 -6.49 12.33
N ASN A 109 -0.80 -6.67 11.01
CA ASN A 109 -1.81 -7.28 10.14
C ASN A 109 -1.38 -8.64 9.57
N GLY A 110 -0.19 -9.13 9.92
CA GLY A 110 0.37 -10.40 9.43
C GLY A 110 0.73 -10.42 7.95
N SER A 111 0.60 -9.29 7.24
CA SER A 111 0.83 -9.20 5.79
C SER A 111 1.28 -7.79 5.41
N LEU A 112 1.95 -7.66 4.25
CA LEU A 112 2.31 -6.35 3.72
C LEU A 112 1.06 -5.63 3.18
N PRO A 113 1.06 -4.28 3.16
CA PRO A 113 0.02 -3.55 2.43
C PRO A 113 -0.05 -4.04 0.99
N ILE A 114 -1.26 -4.26 0.47
CA ILE A 114 -1.48 -4.99 -0.79
C ILE A 114 -0.69 -4.44 -1.99
N VAL A 115 -0.44 -3.13 -2.03
CA VAL A 115 0.32 -2.48 -3.10
C VAL A 115 1.82 -2.64 -2.91
N ASN A 116 2.29 -2.63 -1.66
CA ASN A 116 3.69 -2.87 -1.33
C ASN A 116 4.09 -4.33 -1.54
N ALA A 117 3.15 -5.26 -1.42
CA ALA A 117 3.38 -6.70 -1.54
C ALA A 117 3.68 -7.18 -2.98
N GLY A 118 3.36 -6.38 -4.01
CA GLY A 118 3.63 -6.73 -5.41
C GLY A 118 2.94 -8.02 -5.86
N GLU A 119 3.52 -8.68 -6.88
CA GLU A 119 3.01 -9.93 -7.46
C GLU A 119 3.12 -11.14 -6.49
N GLU A 120 4.03 -11.10 -5.51
CA GLU A 120 4.26 -12.18 -4.54
C GLU A 120 3.03 -12.47 -3.67
N ALA A 121 2.18 -11.47 -3.39
CA ALA A 121 0.94 -11.69 -2.64
C ALA A 121 -0.17 -12.36 -3.47
N GLU A 122 -0.17 -12.19 -4.78
CA GLU A 122 -1.09 -12.90 -5.69
C GLU A 122 -0.62 -14.35 -5.87
N GLU A 123 0.69 -14.59 -5.95
CA GLU A 123 1.26 -15.95 -6.01
C GLU A 123 0.99 -16.74 -4.72
N ARG A 124 1.25 -16.19 -3.53
CA ARG A 124 0.94 -16.87 -2.27
C ARG A 124 -0.56 -17.13 -2.07
N LYS A 125 -1.43 -16.28 -2.61
CA LYS A 125 -2.89 -16.52 -2.61
C LYS A 125 -3.29 -17.64 -3.55
N LYS A 126 -2.65 -17.75 -4.72
CA LYS A 126 -2.83 -18.89 -5.63
C LYS A 126 -2.36 -20.19 -5.00
N GLU A 127 -1.15 -20.21 -4.45
CA GLU A 127 -0.58 -21.39 -3.79
C GLU A 127 -1.44 -21.84 -2.59
N ALA A 128 -1.93 -20.91 -1.76
CA ALA A 128 -2.81 -21.23 -0.64
C ALA A 128 -4.20 -21.73 -1.10
N ALA A 129 -4.74 -21.18 -2.19
CA ALA A 129 -6.00 -21.64 -2.76
C ALA A 129 -5.87 -23.04 -3.36
N GLU A 130 -4.78 -23.30 -4.09
CA GLU A 130 -4.47 -24.63 -4.66
C GLU A 130 -4.25 -25.68 -3.55
N ALA A 131 -3.54 -25.34 -2.48
CA ALA A 131 -3.35 -26.22 -1.32
C ALA A 131 -4.66 -26.53 -0.57
N SER A 132 -5.61 -25.58 -0.55
CA SER A 132 -6.93 -25.78 0.10
C SER A 132 -7.88 -26.68 -0.70
N ILE A 133 -7.68 -26.76 -2.02
CA ILE A 133 -8.44 -27.65 -2.91
C ILE A 133 -7.93 -29.09 -2.73
N ASP A 134 -6.61 -29.28 -2.66
CA ASP A 134 -5.97 -30.59 -2.50
C ASP A 134 -6.24 -31.22 -1.11
N ALA A 135 -6.42 -30.40 -0.07
CA ALA A 135 -6.77 -30.86 1.28
C ALA A 135 -8.25 -31.27 1.44
N GLY A 136 -9.11 -30.98 0.46
CA GLY A 136 -10.55 -31.24 0.52
C GLY A 136 -11.01 -32.58 -0.06
N GLU A 137 -10.10 -33.38 -0.66
CA GLU A 137 -10.45 -34.65 -1.34
C GLU A 137 -10.21 -35.91 -0.45
N GLY A 138 -10.07 -35.75 0.87
CA GLY A 138 -9.61 -36.82 1.77
C GLY A 138 -10.57 -37.36 2.83
N GLU A 139 -11.86 -37.01 2.82
CA GLU A 139 -12.83 -37.52 3.81
C GLU A 139 -14.19 -37.84 3.15
N ASP A 140 -14.27 -38.96 2.45
CA ASP A 140 -15.52 -39.71 2.26
C ASP A 140 -15.15 -41.13 1.80
N ASP A 141 -14.86 -42.01 2.77
CA ASP A 141 -15.22 -43.44 2.73
C ASP A 141 -14.62 -44.17 3.93
N ALA A 142 -15.37 -44.20 5.03
CA ALA A 142 -15.39 -45.36 5.94
C ALA A 142 -16.51 -45.18 6.98
N ALA A 143 -17.68 -45.75 6.71
CA ALA A 143 -18.57 -46.20 7.77
C ALA A 143 -19.01 -47.65 7.46
N PRO A 144 -19.03 -48.54 8.48
CA PRO A 144 -19.11 -49.99 8.32
C PRO A 144 -20.50 -50.52 7.95
#